data_AF-A0A9P6EKY4-F1
#
_entry.id   AF-A0A9P6EKY4-F1
#
_cell.length_a   1.000
_cell.length_b   1.000
_cell.length_c   1.000
_cell.angle_alpha   90.00
_cell.angle_beta   90.00
_cell.angle_gamma   90.00
#
_symmetry.space_group_name_H-M   'P 1'
#
loop_
_entity.id
_entity.type
_entity.pdbx_description
1 polymer ?
#
loop_
_entity_poly.entity_id
_entity_poly.type
_entity_poly.pdbx_seq_one_letter_code
_entity_poly.pdbx_strand_id
1 'polypeptide(L)'
;QTIARIIPTTSIPSFVAPGTRKKKQDIKKTDLPPQLQAAFSSSFVPRLRLLLGRAKPWDSPTANDLKSAWSSVFPGEVPLDLQSDTGKIVKKLIEERVGNWRHKFASTALKYLEKSLLPNLPDDSKTKRAEYCVWAVSKPDDKHPFFYSSIEFGESDQISRRGIFQSSIIVETLAQHLNLILPLTLDPKNQNDWPHGALVMSILAVCF
;
A
#
# COMPACT_ATOMS: atom_id res chain seq x y z
N GLN A 1 23.05 63.69 -31.79
CA GLN A 1 23.03 62.22 -32.01
C GLN A 1 23.48 61.57 -30.73
N THR A 2 22.58 60.89 -30.02
CA THR A 2 22.85 60.26 -28.71
C THR A 2 22.89 58.75 -28.90
N ILE A 3 24.04 58.14 -28.66
CA ILE A 3 24.26 56.70 -28.82
C ILE A 3 23.73 55.99 -27.57
N ALA A 4 22.78 55.08 -27.75
CA ALA A 4 22.21 54.27 -26.68
C ALA A 4 23.25 53.26 -26.14
N ARG A 5 23.47 53.27 -24.83
CA ARG A 5 24.39 52.37 -24.14
C ARG A 5 23.68 51.05 -23.85
N ILE A 6 24.07 49.99 -24.54
CA ILE A 6 23.56 48.62 -24.29
C ILE A 6 24.20 48.13 -22.99
N ILE A 7 23.38 47.87 -21.98
CA ILE A 7 23.80 47.26 -20.71
C ILE A 7 23.54 45.75 -20.84
N PRO A 8 24.56 44.89 -20.65
CA PRO A 8 24.35 43.44 -20.64
C PRO A 8 23.49 43.06 -19.43
N THR A 9 22.33 42.46 -19.68
CA THR A 9 21.50 41.87 -18.62
C THR A 9 22.20 40.64 -18.06
N THR A 10 22.70 40.74 -16.83
CA THR A 10 23.26 39.62 -16.08
C THR A 10 22.13 38.70 -15.60
N SER A 11 22.37 37.40 -15.80
CA SER A 11 21.74 36.26 -15.11
C SER A 11 20.21 36.12 -15.22
N ILE A 12 19.76 35.49 -16.31
CA ILE A 12 18.55 34.66 -16.29
C ILE A 12 18.85 33.48 -15.34
N PRO A 13 17.97 33.14 -14.38
CA PRO A 13 18.09 31.90 -13.61
C PRO A 13 18.17 30.72 -14.58
N SER A 14 19.31 30.03 -14.57
CA SER A 14 19.62 28.75 -15.20
C SER A 14 18.59 28.24 -16.21
N PHE A 15 18.91 28.35 -17.50
CA PHE A 15 18.30 27.50 -18.52
C PHE A 15 18.52 26.04 -18.12
N VAL A 16 17.47 25.38 -17.61
CA VAL A 16 17.50 23.95 -17.35
C VAL A 16 17.52 23.30 -18.72
N ALA A 17 18.69 22.84 -19.15
CA ALA A 17 18.81 22.01 -20.34
C ALA A 17 17.74 20.91 -20.29
N PRO A 18 17.06 20.57 -21.40
CA PRO A 18 16.06 19.53 -21.40
C PRO A 18 16.70 18.25 -20.89
N GLY A 19 16.44 17.93 -19.62
CA GLY A 19 17.04 16.80 -18.95
C GLY A 19 16.68 15.56 -19.74
N THR A 20 17.69 14.75 -20.05
CA THR A 20 17.49 13.39 -20.54
C THR A 20 16.39 12.74 -19.71
N ARG A 21 15.26 12.38 -20.34
CA ARG A 21 14.13 11.75 -19.66
C ARG A 21 14.67 10.59 -18.84
N LYS A 22 14.60 10.70 -17.51
CA LYS A 22 15.01 9.62 -16.61
C LYS A 22 14.22 8.37 -16.94
N LYS A 23 14.88 7.21 -16.93
CA LYS A 23 14.17 5.93 -17.05
C LYS A 23 13.24 5.79 -15.84
N LYS A 24 12.10 5.15 -16.04
CA LYS A 24 11.08 4.97 -14.99
C LYS A 24 11.66 4.39 -13.70
N GLN A 25 12.61 3.47 -13.79
CA GLN A 25 13.26 2.82 -12.65
C GLN A 25 14.12 3.79 -11.80
N ASP A 26 14.64 4.86 -12.39
CA ASP A 26 15.57 5.79 -11.74
C ASP A 26 14.87 6.95 -11.02
N ILE A 27 13.55 7.09 -11.21
CA ILE A 27 12.75 8.15 -10.59
C ILE A 27 12.72 7.92 -9.07
N LYS A 28 13.08 8.93 -8.29
CA LYS A 28 13.11 8.88 -6.81
C LYS A 28 12.28 10.01 -6.23
N LYS A 29 12.03 9.95 -4.92
CA LYS A 29 11.36 11.02 -4.19
C LYS A 29 12.08 12.37 -4.33
N THR A 30 13.40 12.33 -4.42
CA THR A 30 14.26 13.52 -4.62
C THR A 30 14.04 14.22 -5.96
N ASP A 31 13.36 13.56 -6.92
CA ASP A 31 12.97 14.16 -8.19
C ASP A 31 11.68 14.98 -8.09
N LEU A 32 10.95 14.90 -6.97
CA LEU A 32 9.87 15.83 -6.70
C LEU A 32 10.44 17.21 -6.34
N PRO A 33 9.71 18.30 -6.66
CA PRO A 33 10.03 19.63 -6.15
C PRO A 33 10.29 19.60 -4.63
N PRO A 34 11.36 20.23 -4.13
CA PRO A 34 11.80 20.12 -2.73
C PRO A 34 10.70 20.35 -1.70
N GLN A 35 9.82 21.32 -1.97
CA GLN A 35 8.69 21.68 -1.10
C GLN A 35 7.68 20.53 -0.92
N LEU A 36 7.59 19.61 -1.88
CA LEU A 36 6.64 18.50 -1.86
C LEU A 36 7.21 17.25 -1.18
N GLN A 37 8.53 17.11 -1.10
CA GLN A 37 9.18 15.84 -0.73
C GLN A 37 8.84 15.36 0.68
N ALA A 38 8.76 16.27 1.65
CA ALA A 38 8.46 15.93 3.04
C ALA A 38 7.00 15.48 3.18
N ALA A 39 6.06 16.35 2.77
CA ALA A 39 4.63 16.12 2.84
C ALA A 39 4.17 14.94 1.96
N PHE A 40 4.87 14.63 0.87
CA PHE A 40 4.59 13.44 0.07
C PHE A 40 4.70 12.16 0.92
N SER A 41 5.77 12.03 1.71
CA SER A 41 5.97 10.85 2.56
C SER A 41 5.12 10.88 3.84
N SER A 42 5.02 12.02 4.51
CA SER A 42 4.37 12.11 5.82
C SER A 42 2.85 12.24 5.76
N SER A 43 2.30 12.75 4.66
CA SER A 43 0.87 13.09 4.55
C SER A 43 0.19 12.42 3.35
N PHE A 44 0.77 12.52 2.15
CA PHE A 44 0.15 11.96 0.95
C PHE A 44 0.17 10.42 0.93
N VAL A 45 1.31 9.78 1.25
CA VAL A 45 1.42 8.32 1.26
C VAL A 45 0.47 7.65 2.27
N PRO A 46 0.31 8.13 3.51
CA PRO A 46 -0.71 7.62 4.41
C PRO A 46 -2.14 7.71 3.84
N ARG A 47 -2.49 8.83 3.19
CA ARG A 47 -3.82 8.99 2.56
C ARG A 47 -4.01 8.06 1.37
N LEU A 48 -2.98 7.86 0.57
CA LEU A 48 -2.96 6.86 -0.49
C LEU A 48 -3.24 5.46 0.07
N ARG A 49 -2.61 5.08 1.18
CA ARG A 49 -2.85 3.79 1.84
C ARG A 49 -4.27 3.68 2.38
N LEU A 50 -4.82 4.75 2.95
CA LEU A 50 -6.21 4.79 3.41
C LEU A 50 -7.18 4.51 2.25
N LEU A 51 -6.97 5.16 1.10
CA LEU A 51 -7.76 4.91 -0.11
C LEU A 51 -7.65 3.46 -0.58
N LEU A 52 -6.42 2.93 -0.66
CA LEU A 52 -6.18 1.54 -1.04
C LEU A 52 -6.82 0.54 -0.07
N GLY A 53 -6.80 0.85 1.23
CA GLY A 53 -7.39 0.00 2.25
C GLY A 53 -8.92 -0.08 2.13
N ARG A 54 -9.56 0.95 1.59
CA ARG A 54 -11.02 1.02 1.39
C ARG A 54 -11.48 0.49 0.03
N ALA A 55 -10.62 0.57 -0.98
CA ALA A 55 -10.91 0.08 -2.33
C ALA A 55 -11.03 -1.46 -2.37
N LYS A 56 -11.51 -2.00 -3.50
CA LYS A 56 -11.43 -3.45 -3.70
C LYS A 56 -9.97 -3.90 -3.75
N PRO A 57 -9.67 -5.14 -3.32
CA PRO A 57 -8.33 -5.69 -3.44
C PRO A 57 -7.82 -5.59 -4.89
N TRP A 58 -6.54 -5.28 -5.06
CA TRP A 58 -5.86 -5.16 -6.36
C TRP A 58 -6.27 -3.97 -7.23
N ASP A 59 -7.34 -3.26 -6.90
CA ASP A 59 -7.68 -2.02 -7.57
C ASP A 59 -6.60 -0.97 -7.33
N SER A 60 -6.38 -0.14 -8.35
CA SER A 60 -5.55 1.04 -8.25
C SER A 60 -6.43 2.26 -8.01
N PRO A 61 -5.98 3.27 -7.26
CA PRO A 61 -6.76 4.48 -7.06
C PRO A 61 -7.04 5.15 -8.40
N THR A 62 -8.24 5.69 -8.57
CA THR A 62 -8.61 6.40 -9.78
C THR A 62 -7.85 7.73 -9.88
N ALA A 63 -7.78 8.30 -11.08
CA ALA A 63 -7.18 9.63 -11.25
C ALA A 63 -7.87 10.70 -10.38
N ASN A 64 -9.18 10.57 -10.15
CA ASN A 64 -9.94 11.49 -9.30
C ASN A 64 -9.59 11.32 -7.82
N ASP A 65 -9.42 10.09 -7.34
CA ASP A 65 -8.99 9.82 -5.97
C ASP A 65 -7.61 10.43 -5.70
N LEU A 66 -6.69 10.27 -6.65
CA LEU A 66 -5.33 10.81 -6.57
C LEU A 66 -5.33 12.34 -6.57
N LYS A 67 -6.14 12.97 -7.43
CA LYS A 67 -6.31 14.43 -7.47
C LYS A 67 -6.90 14.97 -6.16
N SER A 68 -7.93 14.32 -5.64
CA SER A 68 -8.56 14.70 -4.37
C SER A 68 -7.59 14.58 -3.20
N ALA A 69 -6.88 13.45 -3.10
CA ALA A 69 -5.84 13.25 -2.08
C ALA A 69 -4.70 14.27 -2.20
N TRP A 70 -4.32 14.62 -3.44
CA TRP A 70 -3.29 15.62 -3.69
C TRP A 70 -3.70 17.01 -3.20
N SER A 71 -4.86 17.50 -3.66
CA SER A 71 -5.38 18.82 -3.26
C SER A 71 -5.61 18.92 -1.76
N SER A 72 -5.98 17.83 -1.09
CA SER A 72 -6.11 17.81 0.38
C SER A 72 -4.77 17.96 1.12
N VAL A 73 -3.65 17.54 0.53
CA VAL A 73 -2.31 17.63 1.15
C VAL A 73 -1.57 18.88 0.71
N PHE A 74 -1.83 19.34 -0.51
CA PHE A 74 -1.14 20.43 -1.17
C PHE A 74 -2.14 21.48 -1.69
N PRO A 75 -2.90 22.16 -0.81
CA PRO A 75 -3.99 23.05 -1.22
C PRO A 75 -3.52 24.31 -1.97
N GLY A 76 -2.26 24.72 -1.82
CA GLY A 76 -1.66 25.86 -2.53
C GLY A 76 -0.93 25.49 -3.82
N GLU A 77 -0.87 24.21 -4.18
CA GLU A 77 -0.18 23.74 -5.38
C GLU A 77 -1.14 23.58 -6.55
N VAL A 78 -0.59 23.56 -7.77
CA VAL A 78 -1.37 23.29 -8.98
C VAL A 78 -2.03 21.90 -8.86
N PRO A 79 -3.30 21.74 -9.28
CA PRO A 79 -3.96 20.45 -9.30
C PRO A 79 -3.12 19.39 -10.00
N LEU A 80 -3.10 18.17 -9.46
CA LEU A 80 -2.29 17.08 -10.00
C LEU A 80 -2.72 16.72 -11.42
N ASP A 81 -1.90 17.09 -12.40
CA ASP A 81 -1.98 16.58 -13.76
C ASP A 81 -0.96 15.45 -13.96
N LEU A 82 -1.45 14.21 -14.11
CA LEU A 82 -0.61 13.02 -14.30
C LEU A 82 0.14 13.00 -15.64
N GLN A 83 -0.17 13.90 -16.58
CA GLN A 83 0.55 14.03 -17.86
C GLN A 83 1.71 15.04 -17.81
N SER A 84 1.70 15.94 -16.83
CA SER A 84 2.82 16.84 -16.54
C SER A 84 4.07 16.07 -16.10
N ASP A 85 5.25 16.71 -16.15
CA ASP A 85 6.50 16.06 -15.74
C ASP A 85 6.52 15.72 -14.24
N THR A 86 6.05 16.62 -13.38
CA THR A 86 5.81 16.34 -11.97
C THR A 86 4.78 15.22 -11.78
N GLY A 87 3.70 15.23 -12.57
CA GLY A 87 2.67 14.21 -12.56
C GLY A 87 3.19 12.80 -12.89
N LYS A 88 4.08 12.67 -13.88
CA LYS A 88 4.72 11.40 -14.22
C LYS A 88 5.60 10.87 -13.09
N ILE A 89 6.32 11.76 -12.41
CA ILE A 89 7.13 11.42 -11.23
C ILE A 89 6.21 10.93 -10.10
N VAL A 90 5.15 11.69 -9.79
CA VAL A 90 4.15 11.32 -8.77
C VAL A 90 3.49 9.99 -9.11
N LYS A 91 3.08 9.77 -10.37
CA LYS A 91 2.49 8.51 -10.83
C LYS A 91 3.41 7.33 -10.59
N LYS A 92 4.69 7.42 -10.98
CA LYS A 92 5.68 6.37 -10.73
C LYS A 92 5.81 6.08 -9.23
N LEU A 93 5.93 7.13 -8.41
CA LEU A 93 6.05 6.97 -6.97
C LEU A 93 4.80 6.32 -6.37
N ILE A 94 3.60 6.66 -6.85
CA ILE A 94 2.35 6.00 -6.43
C ILE A 94 2.39 4.52 -6.77
N GLU A 95 2.72 4.15 -8.02
CA GLU A 95 2.81 2.75 -8.45
C GLU A 95 3.77 1.94 -7.55
N GLU A 96 4.94 2.51 -7.23
CA GLU A 96 5.90 1.90 -6.31
C GLU A 96 5.32 1.75 -4.88
N ARG A 97 4.61 2.77 -4.38
CA ARG A 97 4.01 2.73 -3.03
C ARG A 97 2.86 1.73 -2.95
N VAL A 98 2.07 1.59 -4.01
CA VAL A 98 1.01 0.58 -4.14
C VAL A 98 1.61 -0.82 -4.15
N GLY A 99 2.63 -1.06 -4.99
CA GLY A 99 3.33 -2.34 -5.05
C GLY A 99 3.92 -2.74 -3.69
N ASN A 100 4.64 -1.83 -3.05
CA ASN A 100 5.21 -2.05 -1.72
C ASN A 100 4.14 -2.28 -0.66
N TRP A 101 2.99 -1.61 -0.73
CA TRP A 101 1.88 -1.82 0.19
C TRP A 101 1.28 -3.23 0.05
N ARG A 102 1.06 -3.72 -1.17
CA ARG A 102 0.56 -5.08 -1.41
C ARG A 102 1.56 -6.14 -0.95
N HIS A 103 2.84 -5.97 -1.27
CA HIS A 103 3.90 -6.87 -0.85
C HIS A 103 4.06 -6.95 0.67
N LYS A 104 3.74 -5.88 1.40
CA LYS A 104 3.79 -5.87 2.87
C LYS A 104 2.85 -6.87 3.53
N PHE A 105 1.68 -7.17 2.94
CA PHE A 105 0.78 -8.17 3.51
C PHE A 105 1.41 -9.57 3.44
N ALA A 106 1.82 -9.99 2.24
CA ALA A 106 2.46 -11.29 2.03
C ALA A 106 3.76 -11.45 2.86
N SER A 107 4.61 -10.41 2.88
CA SER A 107 5.85 -10.47 3.66
C SER A 107 5.62 -10.42 5.18
N THR A 108 4.55 -9.79 5.67
CA THR A 108 4.18 -9.87 7.10
C THR A 108 3.66 -11.26 7.45
N ALA A 109 2.78 -11.85 6.63
CA ALA A 109 2.29 -13.21 6.84
C ALA A 109 3.44 -14.24 6.87
N LEU A 110 4.36 -14.17 5.91
CA LEU A 110 5.55 -15.02 5.86
C LEU A 110 6.41 -14.89 7.13
N LYS A 111 6.68 -13.64 7.56
CA LYS A 111 7.44 -13.40 8.80
C LYS A 111 6.76 -13.97 10.03
N TYR A 112 5.44 -13.89 10.10
CA TYR A 112 4.69 -14.47 11.20
C TYR A 112 4.81 -16.00 11.19
N LEU A 113 4.65 -16.64 10.01
CA LEU A 113 4.83 -18.10 9.89
C LEU A 113 6.22 -18.51 10.38
N GLU A 114 7.27 -17.89 9.85
CA GLU A 114 8.66 -18.22 10.19
C GLU A 114 8.99 -18.02 11.66
N LYS A 115 8.43 -17.01 12.31
CA LYS A 115 8.78 -16.65 13.70
C LYS A 115 7.88 -17.30 14.75
N SER A 116 6.61 -17.53 14.42
CA SER A 116 5.58 -17.84 15.41
C SER A 116 4.89 -19.18 15.16
N LEU A 117 4.85 -19.67 13.92
CA LEU A 117 4.18 -20.93 13.60
C LEU A 117 5.17 -22.08 13.44
N LEU A 118 6.16 -21.92 12.55
CA LEU A 118 7.11 -22.99 12.21
C LEU A 118 7.92 -23.50 13.41
N PRO A 119 8.41 -22.65 14.34
CA PRO A 119 9.14 -23.14 15.52
C PRO A 119 8.29 -23.98 16.48
N ASN A 120 6.96 -23.90 16.39
CA ASN A 120 6.04 -24.65 17.22
C ASN A 120 5.58 -25.97 16.56
N LEU A 121 6.06 -26.26 15.34
CA LEU A 121 5.80 -27.55 14.71
C LEU A 121 6.58 -28.66 15.44
N PRO A 122 6.01 -29.87 15.58
CA PRO A 122 6.72 -31.01 16.18
C PRO A 122 8.05 -31.35 15.49
N ASP A 123 8.16 -31.04 14.20
CA ASP A 123 9.39 -31.11 13.41
C ASP A 123 9.39 -29.94 12.41
N ASP A 124 10.41 -29.09 12.53
CA ASP A 124 10.60 -27.87 11.75
C ASP A 124 11.55 -28.08 10.54
N SER A 125 11.73 -29.33 10.11
CA SER A 125 12.48 -29.67 8.90
C SER A 125 11.82 -29.10 7.63
N LYS A 126 12.62 -28.86 6.59
CA LYS A 126 12.12 -28.39 5.29
C LYS A 126 11.01 -29.29 4.72
N THR A 127 11.12 -30.60 4.93
CA THR A 127 10.12 -31.59 4.49
C THR A 127 8.80 -31.40 5.23
N LYS A 128 8.83 -31.25 6.56
CA LYS A 128 7.60 -31.02 7.34
C LYS A 128 6.97 -29.67 7.12
N ARG A 129 7.76 -28.63 6.90
CA ARG A 129 7.26 -27.33 6.45
C ARG A 129 6.53 -27.47 5.10
N ALA A 130 7.09 -28.20 4.15
CA ALA A 130 6.46 -28.44 2.85
C ALA A 130 5.16 -29.24 2.99
N GLU A 131 5.15 -30.30 3.79
CA GLU A 131 3.94 -31.08 4.10
C GLU A 131 2.85 -30.21 4.73
N TYR A 132 3.22 -29.36 5.70
CA TYR A 132 2.31 -28.43 6.34
C TYR A 132 1.73 -27.41 5.35
N CYS A 133 2.57 -26.79 4.51
CA CYS A 133 2.12 -25.86 3.49
C CYS A 133 1.15 -26.53 2.52
N VAL A 134 1.47 -27.74 2.03
CA VAL A 134 0.57 -28.52 1.16
C VAL A 134 -0.76 -28.77 1.86
N TRP A 135 -0.74 -29.23 3.11
CA TRP A 135 -1.97 -29.44 3.90
C TRP A 135 -2.79 -28.15 4.07
N ALA A 136 -2.13 -27.03 4.34
CA ALA A 136 -2.79 -25.75 4.60
C ALA A 136 -3.47 -25.16 3.35
N VAL A 137 -2.87 -25.33 2.17
CA VAL A 137 -3.38 -24.78 0.89
C VAL A 137 -4.29 -25.74 0.12
N SER A 138 -4.27 -27.04 0.43
CA SER A 138 -5.09 -28.06 -0.27
C SER A 138 -6.52 -28.18 0.26
N LYS A 139 -6.90 -27.36 1.25
CA LYS A 139 -8.28 -27.31 1.74
C LYS A 139 -9.13 -26.42 0.83
N PRO A 140 -10.41 -26.76 0.62
CA PRO A 140 -11.38 -25.85 0.02
C PRO A 140 -11.40 -24.50 0.76
N ASP A 141 -11.70 -23.41 0.04
CA ASP A 141 -11.69 -22.03 0.56
C ASP A 141 -12.46 -21.89 1.89
N ASP A 142 -13.55 -22.63 2.03
CA ASP A 142 -14.45 -22.60 3.17
C ASP A 142 -14.01 -23.47 4.36
N LYS A 143 -12.88 -24.19 4.21
CA LYS A 143 -12.27 -25.11 5.19
C LYS A 143 -10.82 -24.73 5.52
N HIS A 144 -10.33 -23.56 5.11
CA HIS A 144 -9.00 -23.12 5.52
C HIS A 144 -8.95 -22.89 7.04
N PRO A 145 -7.90 -23.42 7.72
CA PRO A 145 -7.81 -23.43 9.18
C PRO A 145 -7.67 -22.03 9.81
N PHE A 146 -7.42 -21.00 9.00
CA PHE A 146 -7.13 -19.65 9.48
C PHE A 146 -8.34 -18.71 9.46
N PHE A 147 -9.45 -19.09 8.82
CA PHE A 147 -10.60 -18.21 8.66
C PHE A 147 -11.57 -18.21 9.84
N TYR A 148 -11.76 -19.36 10.49
CA TYR A 148 -12.80 -19.56 11.49
C TYR A 148 -12.22 -20.08 12.81
N SER A 149 -12.78 -19.64 13.94
CA SER A 149 -12.38 -20.16 15.26
C SER A 149 -12.90 -21.56 15.53
N SER A 150 -14.05 -21.92 14.95
CA SER A 150 -14.53 -23.29 14.94
C SER A 150 -15.33 -23.58 13.67
N ILE A 151 -15.20 -24.80 13.19
CA ILE A 151 -15.96 -25.36 12.08
C ILE A 151 -16.67 -26.59 12.64
N GLU A 152 -17.98 -26.53 12.77
CA GLU A 152 -18.83 -27.64 13.19
C GLU A 152 -19.48 -28.26 11.95
N PHE A 153 -19.34 -29.58 11.81
CA PHE A 153 -19.97 -30.35 10.75
C PHE A 153 -21.25 -30.97 11.29
N GLY A 154 -22.40 -30.51 10.81
CA GLY A 154 -23.71 -31.08 11.12
C GLY A 154 -24.00 -32.35 10.30
N GLU A 155 -25.04 -33.09 10.70
CA GLU A 155 -25.43 -34.40 10.14
C GLU A 155 -25.85 -34.37 8.65
N SER A 156 -26.02 -33.19 8.05
CA SER A 156 -26.50 -33.03 6.66
C SER A 156 -25.57 -32.16 5.80
N ASP A 157 -24.25 -32.27 6.02
CA ASP A 157 -23.24 -31.45 5.34
C ASP A 157 -23.41 -29.92 5.59
N GLN A 158 -24.19 -29.57 6.62
CA GLN A 158 -24.32 -28.21 7.12
C GLN A 158 -23.05 -27.84 7.88
N ILE A 159 -22.31 -26.89 7.33
CA ILE A 159 -21.10 -26.36 7.96
C ILE A 159 -21.48 -25.11 8.75
N SER A 160 -21.49 -25.23 10.08
CA SER A 160 -21.64 -24.10 11.00
C SER A 160 -20.26 -23.51 11.27
N ARG A 161 -20.05 -22.27 10.84
CA ARG A 161 -18.76 -21.56 10.96
C ARG A 161 -18.90 -20.46 12.01
N ARG A 162 -18.10 -20.51 13.08
CA ARG A 162 -18.14 -19.50 14.15
C ARG A 162 -16.80 -18.79 14.30
N GLY A 163 -16.90 -17.49 14.56
CA GLY A 163 -15.79 -16.54 14.63
C GLY A 163 -15.13 -16.37 13.27
N ILE A 164 -14.80 -15.13 12.90
CA ILE A 164 -14.11 -14.82 11.65
C ILE A 164 -12.81 -14.12 12.04
N PHE A 165 -11.73 -14.30 11.27
CA PHE A 165 -10.46 -13.57 11.46
C PHE A 165 -9.77 -13.83 12.80
N GLN A 166 -9.94 -15.02 13.36
CA GLN A 166 -9.42 -15.37 14.69
C GLN A 166 -7.95 -15.83 14.67
N SER A 167 -7.36 -16.04 13.48
CA SER A 167 -5.94 -16.39 13.42
C SER A 167 -5.08 -15.15 13.64
N SER A 168 -4.19 -15.25 14.63
CA SER A 168 -3.23 -14.19 14.97
C SER A 168 -2.41 -13.71 13.77
N ILE A 169 -2.19 -14.57 12.76
CA ILE A 169 -1.51 -14.20 11.51
C ILE A 169 -2.31 -13.20 10.67
N ILE A 170 -3.64 -13.34 10.56
CA ILE A 170 -4.47 -12.38 9.83
C ILE A 170 -4.55 -11.06 10.60
N VAL A 171 -4.67 -11.11 11.92
CA VAL A 171 -4.66 -9.93 12.80
C VAL A 171 -3.34 -9.16 12.68
N GLU A 172 -2.21 -9.84 12.77
CA GLU A 172 -0.87 -9.24 12.60
C GLU A 172 -0.73 -8.58 11.22
N THR A 173 -1.21 -9.28 10.20
CA THR A 173 -1.15 -8.81 8.81
C THR A 173 -2.02 -7.57 8.58
N LEU A 174 -3.22 -7.52 9.18
CA LEU A 174 -4.07 -6.34 9.16
C LEU A 174 -3.50 -5.18 10.00
N ALA A 175 -2.95 -5.49 11.17
CA ALA A 175 -2.33 -4.51 12.06
C ALA A 175 -1.21 -3.73 11.35
N GLN A 176 -0.46 -4.39 10.46
CA GLN A 176 0.53 -3.72 9.63
C GLN A 176 -0.09 -2.62 8.74
N HIS A 177 -1.29 -2.82 8.20
CA HIS A 177 -1.96 -1.75 7.46
C HIS A 177 -2.44 -0.64 8.39
N LEU A 178 -3.10 -1.00 9.49
CA LEU A 178 -3.69 -0.05 10.45
C LEU A 178 -2.62 0.89 11.02
N ASN A 179 -1.44 0.38 11.38
CA ASN A 179 -0.32 1.18 11.87
C ASN A 179 0.16 2.23 10.85
N LEU A 180 0.01 1.97 9.55
CA LEU A 180 0.42 2.92 8.49
C LEU A 180 -0.60 4.05 8.26
N ILE A 181 -1.82 3.90 8.74
CA ILE A 181 -2.92 4.87 8.58
C ILE A 181 -3.42 5.44 9.92
N LEU A 182 -2.93 4.94 11.06
CA LEU A 182 -3.33 5.36 12.40
C LEU A 182 -3.36 6.89 12.60
N PRO A 183 -2.39 7.68 12.08
CA PRO A 183 -2.46 9.14 12.20
C PRO A 183 -3.68 9.78 11.52
N LEU A 184 -4.30 9.10 10.55
CA LEU A 184 -5.44 9.59 9.78
C LEU A 184 -6.79 9.08 10.29
N THR A 185 -6.82 7.95 10.99
CA THR A 185 -8.06 7.33 11.51
C THR A 185 -8.60 8.04 12.75
N LEU A 186 -7.79 8.92 13.36
CA LEU A 186 -8.22 9.81 14.44
C LEU A 186 -9.11 10.97 13.94
N ASP A 187 -9.15 11.23 12.62
CA ASP A 187 -10.06 12.20 12.03
C ASP A 187 -11.49 11.63 11.99
N PRO A 188 -12.49 12.28 12.62
CA PRO A 188 -13.88 11.84 12.59
C PRO A 188 -14.43 11.61 11.19
N LYS A 189 -13.93 12.35 10.18
CA LYS A 189 -14.34 12.17 8.77
C LYS A 189 -13.96 10.81 8.20
N ASN A 190 -13.02 10.11 8.84
CA ASN A 190 -12.50 8.82 8.41
C ASN A 190 -13.01 7.63 9.23
N GLN A 191 -13.85 7.86 10.26
CA GLN A 191 -14.29 6.84 11.21
C GLN A 191 -15.30 5.84 10.64
N ASN A 192 -16.09 6.22 9.64
CA ASN A 192 -17.17 5.37 9.12
C ASN A 192 -16.76 4.43 7.98
N ASP A 193 -15.53 4.55 7.48
CA ASP A 193 -15.06 3.76 6.33
C ASP A 193 -14.06 2.69 6.77
N TRP A 194 -14.56 1.47 6.88
CA TRP A 194 -13.75 0.30 7.21
C TRP A 194 -12.78 -0.07 6.08
N PRO A 195 -11.55 -0.51 6.41
CA PRO A 195 -10.53 -0.85 5.40
C PRO A 195 -10.77 -2.27 4.84
N HIS A 196 -11.91 -2.48 4.19
CA HIS A 196 -12.33 -3.77 3.62
C HIS A 196 -11.30 -4.36 2.65
N GLY A 197 -10.70 -3.54 1.80
CA GLY A 197 -9.64 -3.95 0.88
C GLY A 197 -8.42 -4.48 1.63
N ALA A 198 -7.97 -3.79 2.67
CA ALA A 198 -6.85 -4.25 3.49
C ALA A 198 -7.18 -5.54 4.27
N LEU A 199 -8.42 -5.67 4.74
CA LEU A 199 -8.90 -6.88 5.41
C LEU A 199 -8.85 -8.09 4.47
N VAL A 200 -9.37 -7.95 3.26
CA VAL A 200 -9.33 -9.02 2.26
C VAL A 200 -7.89 -9.31 1.82
N MET A 201 -7.04 -8.31 1.65
CA MET A 201 -5.61 -8.53 1.39
C MET A 201 -4.92 -9.32 2.52
N SER A 202 -5.34 -9.10 3.78
CA SER A 202 -4.79 -9.80 4.94
C SER A 202 -5.22 -11.25 5.01
N ILE A 203 -6.47 -11.53 4.61
CA ILE A 203 -6.95 -12.90 4.34
C ILE A 203 -6.10 -13.56 3.25
N LEU A 204 -6.03 -12.93 2.08
CA LEU A 204 -5.42 -13.53 0.90
C LEU A 204 -3.94 -13.84 1.11
N ALA A 205 -3.24 -13.01 1.89
CA ALA A 205 -1.83 -13.22 2.24
C ALA A 205 -1.55 -14.48 3.08
N VAL A 206 -2.59 -15.08 3.67
CA VAL A 206 -2.47 -16.30 4.49
C VAL A 206 -2.94 -17.55 3.72
N CYS A 207 -3.81 -17.37 2.72
CA CYS A 207 -4.40 -18.46 1.96
C CYS A 207 -3.68 -18.78 0.64
N PHE A 208 -2.78 -17.90 0.19
CA PHE A 208 -1.96 -18.06 -1.01
C PHE A 208 -0.49 -17.81 -0.70
#